data_AF-W7WGW6-F1
#
_entry.id   AF-W7WGW6-F1
#
_cell.length_a   1.000
_cell.length_b   1.000
_cell.length_c   1.000
_cell.angle_alpha   90.00
_cell.angle_beta   90.00
_cell.angle_gamma   90.00
#
_symmetry.space_group_name_H-M   'P 1'
#
loop_
_entity.id
_entity.type
_entity.pdbx_description
1 polymer ?
#
loop_
_entity_poly.entity_id
_entity_poly.type
_entity_poly.pdbx_seq_one_letter_code
_entity_poly.pdbx_strand_id
1 'polypeptide(L)' 'MTVMQALATGGGLTLRGTEKGLRVHRRGADGKVQILQPQMDEALRDGDVVYVKESLF' A
#
# COMPACT_ATOMS: atom_id res chain seq x y z
N MET A 1 4.59 -7.49 -8.97
CA MET A 1 4.22 -6.06 -9.08
C MET A 1 4.73 -5.36 -7.84
N THR A 2 5.37 -4.20 -7.96
CA THR A 2 5.83 -3.41 -6.80
C THR A 2 4.74 -2.46 -6.31
N VAL A 3 4.89 -1.94 -5.09
CA VAL A 3 4.03 -0.87 -4.55
C VAL A 3 3.97 0.32 -5.51
N MET A 4 5.12 0.79 -6.02
CA MET A 4 5.17 1.89 -6.98
C MET A 4 4.38 1.60 -8.26
N GLN A 5 4.50 0.39 -8.80
CA GLN A 5 3.77 -0.02 -10.00
C GLN A 5 2.26 -0.07 -9.74
N ALA A 6 1.83 -0.58 -8.58
CA ALA A 6 0.42 -0.63 -8.21
C ALA A 6 -0.17 0.77 -8.04
N LEU A 7 0.55 1.69 -7.40
CA LEU A 7 0.16 3.09 -7.30
C LEU A 7 0.04 3.71 -8.70
N ALA A 8 1.04 3.57 -9.55
CA ALA A 8 1.00 4.11 -10.92
C ALA A 8 -0.19 3.56 -11.73
N THR A 9 -0.47 2.26 -11.58
CA THR A 9 -1.63 1.60 -12.22
C THR A 9 -2.96 2.16 -11.69
N GLY A 10 -3.02 2.53 -10.40
CA GLY A 10 -4.17 3.14 -9.76
C GLY A 10 -4.30 4.66 -9.92
N GLY A 11 -3.46 5.31 -10.73
CA GLY A 11 -3.49 6.76 -10.96
C GLY A 11 -2.53 7.57 -10.10
N GLY A 12 -1.62 6.90 -9.37
CA GLY A 12 -0.61 7.52 -8.52
C GLY A 12 -1.12 7.94 -7.15
N LEU A 13 -0.28 8.67 -6.41
CA LEU A 13 -0.71 9.33 -5.18
C LEU A 13 -1.56 10.56 -5.53
N THR A 14 -2.64 10.78 -4.77
CA THR A 14 -3.40 12.03 -4.86
C THR A 14 -2.64 13.17 -4.18
N LEU A 15 -3.04 14.42 -4.42
CA LEU A 15 -2.47 15.60 -3.75
C LEU A 15 -2.52 15.52 -2.21
N ARG A 16 -3.44 14.73 -1.66
CA ARG A 16 -3.57 14.52 -0.21
C ARG A 16 -3.02 13.17 0.25
N GLY A 17 -2.66 12.28 -0.66
CA GLY A 17 -2.02 11.02 -0.34
C GLY A 17 -0.53 11.22 -0.09
N THR A 18 0.03 10.50 0.89
CA THR A 18 1.46 10.55 1.17
C THR A 18 2.05 9.16 1.23
N GLU A 19 3.33 9.04 0.83
CA GLU A 19 4.11 7.82 0.99
C GLU A 19 4.21 7.40 2.48
N LYS A 20 4.31 8.38 3.40
CA LYS A 20 4.32 8.11 4.83
C LYS A 20 3.02 7.44 5.32
N GLY A 21 1.89 7.79 4.72
CA GLY A 21 0.57 7.22 5.04
C GLY A 21 0.29 5.87 4.37
N LEU A 22 1.22 5.35 3.56
CA LEU A 22 1.04 4.13 2.81
C LEU A 22 1.01 2.89 3.74
N ARG A 23 0.03 2.02 3.53
CA ARG A 23 -0.12 0.76 4.26
C ARG A 23 -0.44 -0.35 3.27
N VAL A 24 0.09 -1.54 3.53
CA VAL A 24 -0.34 -2.78 2.85
C VAL A 24 -1.03 -3.66 3.88
N HIS A 25 -2.27 -4.03 3.59
CA HIS A 25 -3.02 -4.99 4.36
C HIS A 25 -2.83 -6.36 3.70
N ARG A 26 -2.15 -7.27 4.40
CA ARG A 26 -1.80 -8.59 3.89
C ARG A 26 -2.43 -9.67 4.76
N ARG A 27 -3.16 -10.60 4.15
CA ARG A 27 -3.66 -11.77 4.87
C ARG A 27 -2.52 -12.78 5.10
N GLY A 28 -2.24 -13.08 6.35
CA GLY A 28 -1.30 -14.10 6.77
C GLY A 28 -1.87 -15.51 6.59
N ALA A 29 -1.00 -16.52 6.68
CA ALA A 29 -1.39 -17.93 6.59
C ALA A 29 -2.30 -18.37 7.75
N ASP A 30 -2.30 -17.63 8.86
CA ASP A 30 -3.20 -17.79 10.00
C ASP A 30 -4.59 -17.14 9.79
N GLY A 31 -4.82 -16.58 8.60
CA GLY A 31 -6.06 -15.90 8.23
C GLY A 31 -6.17 -14.47 8.75
N LYS A 32 -5.22 -13.98 9.56
CA LYS A 32 -5.24 -12.62 10.12
C LYS A 32 -4.68 -11.61 9.13
N VAL A 33 -5.16 -10.37 9.21
CA VAL A 33 -4.63 -9.27 8.39
C VAL A 33 -3.49 -8.60 9.14
N GLN A 34 -2.33 -8.55 8.50
CA GLN A 34 -1.16 -7.81 8.93
C GLN A 34 -1.13 -6.47 8.20
N ILE A 35 -0.81 -5.41 8.94
CA ILE A 35 -0.68 -4.06 8.39
C ILE A 35 0.81 -3.73 8.32
N LEU A 36 1.29 -3.53 7.10
CA LEU A 36 2.69 -3.27 6.81
C LEU A 36 2.85 -1.83 6.33
N GLN A 37 3.97 -1.19 6.67
CA GLN A 37 4.43 0.05 6.05
C GLN A 37 5.50 -0.35 5.02
N PRO A 38 5.14 -0.50 3.74
CA PRO A 38 6.09 -1.02 2.76
C PRO A 38 6.98 0.09 2.21
N GLN A 39 8.05 -0.31 1.53
CA GLN A 39 8.82 0.57 0.66
C GLN A 39 8.24 0.57 -0.76
N MET A 40 8.57 1.57 -1.58
CA MET A 40 8.04 1.72 -2.94
C MET A 40 8.45 0.60 -3.91
N ASP A 41 9.63 0.02 -3.69
CA ASP A 41 10.19 -1.10 -4.44
C ASP A 41 9.74 -2.46 -3.92
N GLU A 42 9.06 -2.51 -2.77
CA GLU A 42 8.60 -3.77 -2.20
C GLU A 42 7.58 -4.46 -3.12
N ALA A 43 7.74 -5.77 -3.27
CA ALA A 43 6.83 -6.61 -4.05
C ALA A 43 5.51 -6.85 -3.30
N LEU A 44 4.40 -6.58 -3.98
CA LEU A 44 3.07 -6.96 -3.53
C LEU A 44 2.83 -8.45 -3.78
N ARG A 45 2.05 -9.06 -2.89
CA ARG A 45 1.57 -10.43 -2.96
C ARG A 45 0.11 -10.44 -3.39
N ASP A 46 -0.33 -11.58 -3.88
CA ASP A 46 -1.73 -11.77 -4.23
C ASP A 46 -2.63 -11.56 -3.00
N GLY A 47 -3.75 -10.86 -3.20
CA GLY A 47 -4.67 -10.47 -2.14
C GLY A 47 -4.20 -9.31 -1.24
N ASP A 48 -3.02 -8.71 -1.48
CA ASP A 48 -2.63 -7.49 -0.78
C ASP A 48 -3.55 -6.32 -1.14
N VAL A 49 -3.91 -5.52 -0.14
CA VAL A 49 -4.64 -4.27 -0.33
C VAL A 49 -3.73 -3.09 0.00
N VAL A 50 -3.52 -2.21 -0.98
CA VAL A 50 -2.78 -0.95 -0.79
C VAL A 50 -3.74 0.12 -0.29
N TYR A 51 -3.46 0.68 0.87
CA TYR A 51 -4.22 1.76 1.48
C TYR A 51 -3.33 3.00 1.63
N VAL A 52 -3.81 4.15 1.14
CA VAL A 52 -3.11 5.43 1.27
C VAL A 52 -3.91 6.32 2.20
N LYS A 53 -3.38 6.57 3.40
CA LYS A 53 -4.02 7.50 4.34
C LYS A 53 -3.92 8.94 3.82
N GLU A 54 -5.03 9.68 3.93
CA GLU A 54 -5.07 11.12 3.66
C GLU A 54 -4.20 11.89 4.67
N SER A 55 -3.41 12.84 4.18
CA SER A 55 -2.71 13.84 5.00
C SER A 55 -3.66 14.99 5.32
N LEU A 56 -3.71 15.39 6.58
CA LEU A 56 -4.53 16.51 7.05
C LEU A 56 -3.82 17.86 6.97
N PHE A 57 -2.55 17.86 6.54
CA PHE A 57 -1.66 19.03 6.42
C PHE A 57 -0.69 18.84 5.26
#